data_AF-A0A7C4LFK8-F1
#
_entry.id   AF-A0A7C4LFK8-F1
#
_cell.length_a   1.000
_cell.length_b   1.000
_cell.length_c   1.000
_cell.angle_alpha   90.00
_cell.angle_beta   90.00
_cell.angle_gamma   90.00
#
_symmetry.space_group_name_H-M   'P 1'
#
loop_
_entity.id
_entity.type
_entity.pdbx_description
1 polymer ?
#
loop_
_entity_poly.entity_id
_entity_poly.type
_entity_poly.pdbx_seq_one_letter_code
_entity_poly.pdbx_strand_id
1 'polypeptide(L)'
;MIAASAPDDPDTGSALQVWAVFFVCAILVNGTLPFILGADLRAWTESSAKGVLFHGLIYAGLFLATPLLLAKGWRTVSQPSFWLPVLAAAVALALRPIVGRAMAGLVIPLLAYLHWRFDLSSLGFRSRSWKGDLAAAALLSLLNAVPAFLRPDLPSGAFGPAALAGLDRLLANPASTVENLFYFGFLAERLAPRAGRWLTPVIVGALYTAHEMTNPEYWYAGMSFFLVFAGVTLMAALYLWRRNVVVIWLGDGLGRLVGQLV
;
A
#
# COMPACT_ATOMS: atom_id res chain seq x y z
N MET A 1 -0.15 36.77 26.05
CA MET A 1 0.55 35.63 25.43
C MET A 1 -0.50 34.54 25.22
N ILE A 2 -1.08 34.46 24.02
CA ILE A 2 -2.11 33.45 23.71
C ILE A 2 -1.37 32.14 23.52
N ALA A 3 -1.61 31.16 24.39
CA ALA A 3 -1.08 29.82 24.21
C ALA A 3 -1.60 29.29 22.88
N ALA A 4 -0.70 29.07 21.92
CA ALA A 4 -1.03 28.38 20.69
C ALA A 4 -1.53 26.99 21.08
N SER A 5 -2.82 26.73 20.86
CA SER A 5 -3.39 25.39 20.96
C SER A 5 -2.54 24.46 20.11
N ALA A 6 -2.05 23.37 20.71
CA ALA A 6 -1.35 22.33 19.97
C ALA A 6 -2.22 21.92 18.77
N PRO A 7 -1.64 21.77 17.57
CA PRO A 7 -2.41 21.33 16.40
C PRO A 7 -3.11 20.02 16.76
N ASP A 8 -4.43 19.99 16.61
CA ASP A 8 -5.27 18.82 16.87
C ASP A 8 -4.60 17.60 16.24
N ASP A 9 -4.11 16.70 17.10
CA ASP A 9 -3.47 15.47 16.65
C ASP A 9 -4.52 14.70 15.85
N PRO A 10 -4.32 14.50 14.54
CA PRO A 10 -5.39 14.06 13.68
C PRO A 10 -5.95 12.72 14.16
N ASP A 11 -7.22 12.76 14.56
CA ASP A 11 -7.94 11.76 15.36
C ASP A 11 -7.88 10.37 14.72
N THR A 12 -7.59 9.32 15.48
CA THR A 12 -7.68 7.91 15.03
C THR A 12 -9.06 7.59 14.41
N GLY A 13 -10.12 8.31 14.82
CA GLY A 13 -11.43 8.23 14.18
C GLY A 13 -11.39 8.50 12.67
N SER A 14 -10.54 9.44 12.22
CA SER A 14 -10.39 9.76 10.80
C SER A 14 -9.80 8.59 9.99
N ALA A 15 -8.86 7.82 10.54
CA ALA A 15 -8.23 6.73 9.80
C ALA A 15 -9.17 5.54 9.55
N LEU A 16 -9.96 5.16 10.57
CA LEU A 16 -10.98 4.11 10.43
C LEU A 16 -12.15 4.55 9.55
N GLN A 17 -12.54 5.83 9.60
CA GLN A 17 -13.54 6.38 8.69
C GLN A 17 -13.09 6.30 7.24
N VAL A 18 -11.84 6.70 6.94
CA VAL A 18 -11.28 6.58 5.58
C VAL A 18 -11.25 5.12 5.15
N TRP A 19 -10.86 4.19 6.03
CA TRP A 19 -10.90 2.77 5.71
C TRP A 19 -12.34 2.27 5.46
N ALA A 20 -13.32 2.68 6.26
CA ALA A 20 -14.71 2.29 6.06
C ALA A 20 -15.27 2.79 4.72
N VAL A 21 -14.99 4.05 4.37
CA VAL A 21 -15.35 4.63 3.07
C VAL A 21 -14.69 3.83 1.94
N PHE A 22 -13.40 3.55 2.08
CA PHE A 22 -12.67 2.70 1.14
C PHE A 22 -13.34 1.33 0.97
N PHE A 23 -13.67 0.65 2.07
CA PHE A 23 -14.23 -0.69 2.03
C PHE A 23 -15.59 -0.73 1.31
N VAL A 24 -16.44 0.28 1.57
CA VAL A 24 -17.70 0.45 0.85
C VAL A 24 -17.45 0.68 -0.64
N CYS A 25 -16.54 1.59 -1.00
CA CYS A 25 -16.19 1.84 -2.40
C CYS A 25 -15.65 0.58 -3.09
N ALA A 26 -14.83 -0.21 -2.42
CA ALA A 26 -14.27 -1.45 -2.95
C ALA A 26 -15.37 -2.49 -3.24
N ILE A 27 -16.32 -2.70 -2.31
CA ILE A 27 -17.48 -3.59 -2.53
C ILE A 27 -18.31 -3.11 -3.72
N LEU A 28 -18.57 -1.80 -3.80
CA LEU A 28 -19.36 -1.23 -4.88
C LEU A 28 -18.68 -1.43 -6.24
N VAL A 29 -17.39 -1.13 -6.36
CA VAL A 29 -16.64 -1.23 -7.62
C VAL A 29 -16.41 -2.67 -8.04
N ASN A 30 -16.09 -3.56 -7.09
CA ASN A 30 -15.73 -4.94 -7.41
C ASN A 30 -16.92 -5.90 -7.50
N GLY A 31 -18.09 -5.56 -6.95
CA GLY A 31 -19.24 -6.47 -6.90
C GLY A 31 -20.57 -5.82 -7.26
N THR A 32 -20.99 -4.79 -6.52
CA THR A 32 -22.37 -4.27 -6.65
C THR A 32 -22.62 -3.61 -8.01
N LEU A 33 -21.71 -2.78 -8.50
CA LEU A 33 -21.83 -2.13 -9.81
C LEU A 33 -21.87 -3.12 -10.98
N PRO A 34 -20.90 -4.06 -11.13
CA PRO A 34 -20.97 -5.02 -12.23
C PRO A 34 -22.22 -5.89 -12.15
N PHE A 35 -22.66 -6.27 -10.95
CA PHE A 35 -23.91 -7.01 -10.76
C PHE A 35 -25.14 -6.24 -11.25
N ILE A 36 -25.31 -4.98 -10.81
CA ILE A 36 -26.45 -4.13 -11.22
C ILE A 36 -26.43 -3.88 -12.73
N LEU A 37 -25.25 -3.75 -13.33
CA LEU A 37 -25.08 -3.53 -14.77
C LEU A 37 -25.24 -4.81 -15.59
N GLY A 38 -25.48 -5.97 -14.96
CA GLY A 38 -25.56 -7.27 -15.64
C GLY A 38 -24.24 -7.65 -16.33
N ALA A 39 -23.12 -7.11 -15.86
CA ALA A 39 -21.81 -7.38 -16.43
C ALA A 39 -21.31 -8.77 -16.01
N ASP A 40 -20.63 -9.46 -16.92
CA ASP A 40 -19.85 -10.64 -16.55
C ASP A 40 -18.76 -10.22 -15.55
N LEU A 41 -18.79 -10.79 -14.35
CA LEU A 41 -17.93 -10.35 -13.25
C LEU A 41 -16.45 -10.55 -13.60
N ARG A 42 -16.12 -11.64 -14.30
CA ARG A 42 -14.74 -11.93 -14.71
C ARG A 42 -14.25 -10.93 -15.76
N ALA A 43 -15.05 -10.66 -16.79
CA ALA A 43 -14.73 -9.67 -17.81
C ALA A 43 -14.63 -8.25 -17.21
N TRP A 44 -15.49 -7.90 -16.26
CA TRP A 44 -15.39 -6.64 -15.52
C TRP A 44 -14.08 -6.54 -14.74
N THR A 45 -13.76 -7.59 -13.98
CA THR A 45 -12.53 -7.69 -13.21
C THR A 45 -11.29 -7.50 -14.08
N GLU A 46 -11.27 -8.06 -15.29
CA GLU A 46 -10.16 -7.96 -16.24
C GLU A 46 -10.20 -6.66 -17.08
N SER A 47 -11.24 -5.82 -16.93
CA SER A 47 -11.42 -4.63 -17.77
C SER A 47 -10.53 -3.44 -17.37
N SER A 48 -10.02 -2.71 -18.37
CA SER A 48 -9.29 -1.45 -18.14
C SER A 48 -10.17 -0.37 -17.49
N ALA A 49 -11.49 -0.39 -17.73
CA ALA A 49 -12.43 0.54 -17.11
C ALA A 49 -12.48 0.35 -15.58
N LYS A 50 -12.64 -0.89 -15.10
CA LYS A 50 -12.49 -1.23 -13.67
C LYS A 50 -11.12 -0.83 -13.18
N GLY A 51 -10.07 -1.13 -13.94
CA GLY A 51 -8.70 -0.77 -13.61
C GLY A 51 -8.56 0.73 -13.32
N VAL A 52 -8.98 1.59 -14.24
CA VAL A 52 -8.88 3.05 -14.12
C VAL A 52 -9.72 3.56 -12.94
N LEU A 53 -10.96 3.08 -12.82
CA LEU A 53 -11.86 3.47 -11.74
C LEU A 53 -11.30 3.09 -10.37
N PHE A 54 -10.85 1.85 -10.22
CA PHE A 54 -10.30 1.33 -8.98
C PHE A 54 -9.00 2.06 -8.60
N HIS A 55 -8.06 2.21 -9.55
CA HIS A 55 -6.80 2.89 -9.26
C HIS A 55 -6.98 4.39 -9.01
N GLY A 56 -7.91 5.04 -9.71
CA GLY A 56 -8.23 6.46 -9.50
C GLY A 56 -8.93 6.71 -8.16
N LEU A 57 -9.98 5.95 -7.85
CA LEU A 57 -10.78 6.15 -6.65
C LEU A 57 -10.05 5.67 -5.39
N ILE A 58 -9.58 4.42 -5.41
CA ILE A 58 -9.04 3.75 -4.23
C ILE A 58 -7.58 4.16 -4.01
N TYR A 59 -6.72 3.88 -4.98
CA TYR A 59 -5.28 4.06 -4.78
C TYR A 59 -4.85 5.54 -4.83
N ALA A 60 -5.32 6.29 -5.82
CA ALA A 60 -4.99 7.70 -5.94
C ALA A 60 -5.78 8.58 -4.96
N GLY A 61 -7.09 8.37 -4.85
CA GLY A 61 -7.94 9.11 -3.92
C GLY A 61 -7.71 8.72 -2.47
N LEU A 62 -8.18 7.54 -2.09
CA LEU A 62 -8.30 7.15 -0.68
C LEU A 62 -6.99 6.72 -0.03
N PHE A 63 -6.02 6.16 -0.76
CA PHE A 63 -4.76 5.66 -0.19
C PHE A 63 -3.59 6.62 -0.35
N LEU A 64 -3.66 7.56 -1.30
CA LEU A 64 -2.61 8.57 -1.50
C LEU A 64 -3.07 9.96 -1.07
N ALA A 65 -4.07 10.53 -1.74
CA ALA A 65 -4.47 11.91 -1.52
C ALA A 65 -5.09 12.14 -0.14
N THR A 66 -6.00 11.29 0.30
CA THR A 66 -6.68 11.43 1.59
C THR A 66 -5.73 11.35 2.79
N PRO A 67 -4.82 10.35 2.91
CA PRO A 67 -3.88 10.29 4.02
C PRO A 67 -2.92 11.48 4.04
N LEU A 68 -2.46 11.92 2.87
CA LEU A 68 -1.63 13.11 2.72
C LEU A 68 -2.37 14.35 3.22
N LEU A 69 -3.64 14.51 2.84
CA LEU A 69 -4.47 15.64 3.26
C LEU A 69 -4.69 15.65 4.77
N LEU A 70 -5.06 14.49 5.34
CA LEU A 70 -5.32 14.35 6.78
C LEU A 70 -4.04 14.44 7.63
N ALA A 71 -2.89 14.03 7.11
CA ALA A 71 -1.63 14.07 7.85
C ALA A 71 -0.93 15.44 7.76
N LYS A 72 -1.18 16.23 6.71
CA LYS A 72 -0.50 17.52 6.49
C LYS A 72 -1.34 18.74 6.75
N GLY A 73 -2.66 18.59 6.77
CA GLY A 73 -3.60 19.68 6.99
C GLY A 73 -3.70 20.61 5.78
N TRP A 74 -4.81 21.34 5.74
CA TRP A 74 -5.23 22.11 4.57
C TRP A 74 -4.19 23.14 4.11
N ARG A 75 -3.51 23.83 5.04
CA ARG A 75 -2.52 24.87 4.72
C ARG A 75 -1.33 24.36 3.91
N THR A 76 -0.91 23.13 4.14
CA THR A 76 0.18 22.50 3.37
C THR A 76 -0.34 22.05 2.01
N VAL A 77 -1.51 21.43 2.03
CA VAL A 77 -2.12 20.79 0.87
C VAL A 77 -2.57 21.82 -0.16
N SER A 78 -2.99 23.02 0.26
CA SER A 78 -3.39 24.11 -0.65
C SER A 78 -2.24 24.69 -1.47
N GLN A 79 -0.98 24.29 -1.21
CA GLN A 79 0.16 24.78 -1.98
C GLN A 79 0.24 24.05 -3.33
N PRO A 80 0.43 24.78 -4.46
CA PRO A 80 0.59 24.15 -5.76
C PRO A 80 1.75 23.14 -5.80
N SER A 81 2.84 23.44 -5.10
CA SER A 81 3.99 22.54 -4.95
C SER A 81 3.67 21.23 -4.23
N PHE A 82 2.57 21.17 -3.48
CA PHE A 82 2.06 19.94 -2.86
C PHE A 82 1.08 19.22 -3.79
N TRP A 83 0.08 19.93 -4.32
CA TRP A 83 -0.99 19.29 -5.10
C TRP A 83 -0.53 18.80 -6.47
N LEU A 84 0.34 19.52 -7.16
CA LEU A 84 0.83 19.12 -8.49
C LEU A 84 1.47 17.72 -8.50
N PRO A 85 2.43 17.38 -7.61
CA PRO A 85 3.00 16.04 -7.58
C PRO A 85 1.99 14.97 -7.12
N VAL A 86 1.03 15.30 -6.25
CA VAL A 86 -0.03 14.36 -5.87
C VAL A 86 -0.96 14.07 -7.05
N LEU A 87 -1.36 15.09 -7.81
CA LEU A 87 -2.16 14.93 -9.02
C LEU A 87 -1.41 14.14 -10.09
N ALA A 88 -0.12 14.42 -10.29
CA ALA A 88 0.72 13.66 -11.20
C ALA A 88 0.80 12.18 -10.79
N ALA A 89 0.98 11.89 -9.50
CA ALA A 89 1.00 10.53 -8.98
C ALA A 89 -0.38 9.85 -9.11
N ALA A 90 -1.46 10.59 -8.88
CA ALA A 90 -2.82 10.12 -9.05
C ALA A 90 -3.13 9.73 -10.50
N VAL A 91 -2.76 10.60 -11.46
CA VAL A 91 -2.89 10.32 -12.89
C VAL A 91 -2.04 9.12 -13.31
N ALA A 92 -0.80 9.04 -12.82
CA ALA A 92 0.08 7.90 -13.09
C ALA A 92 -0.51 6.57 -12.60
N LEU A 93 -1.14 6.56 -11.42
CA LEU A 93 -1.85 5.40 -10.89
C LEU A 93 -3.08 5.05 -11.72
N ALA A 94 -3.91 6.04 -12.04
CA ALA A 94 -5.16 5.84 -12.78
C ALA A 94 -4.90 5.32 -14.21
N LEU A 95 -3.85 5.80 -14.87
CA LEU A 95 -3.48 5.41 -16.23
C LEU A 95 -2.67 4.12 -16.30
N ARG A 96 -2.26 3.53 -15.17
CA ARG A 96 -1.51 2.27 -15.11
C ARG A 96 -2.13 1.14 -15.96
N PRO A 97 -3.46 0.88 -15.94
CA PRO A 97 -4.03 -0.21 -16.73
C PRO A 97 -3.93 0.01 -18.25
N ILE A 98 -3.72 1.26 -18.69
CA ILE A 98 -3.67 1.64 -20.11
C ILE A 98 -2.22 1.74 -20.58
N VAL A 99 -1.39 2.47 -19.83
CA VAL A 99 -0.01 2.81 -20.23
C VAL A 99 1.00 1.79 -19.70
N GLY A 100 0.56 0.92 -18.78
CA GLY A 100 1.39 -0.10 -18.17
C GLY A 100 2.12 0.35 -16.91
N ARG A 101 2.95 -0.54 -16.37
CA ARG A 101 3.58 -0.42 -15.06
C ARG A 101 4.64 0.70 -14.99
N ALA A 102 5.31 1.01 -16.10
CA ALA A 102 6.34 2.05 -16.16
C ALA A 102 5.80 3.45 -15.79
N MET A 103 4.60 3.79 -16.27
CA MET A 103 3.93 5.06 -15.92
C MET A 103 3.68 5.15 -14.41
N ALA A 104 3.26 4.03 -13.83
CA ALA A 104 2.97 3.89 -12.42
C ALA A 104 4.23 4.11 -11.55
N GLY A 105 5.43 3.80 -12.07
CA GLY A 105 6.70 4.05 -11.39
C GLY A 105 7.00 5.52 -11.11
N LEU A 106 6.34 6.48 -11.80
CA LEU A 106 6.46 7.91 -11.49
C LEU A 106 6.00 8.27 -10.08
N VAL A 107 5.14 7.45 -9.46
CA VAL A 107 4.66 7.67 -8.09
C VAL A 107 5.81 7.74 -7.08
N ILE A 108 6.87 6.96 -7.30
CA ILE A 108 8.01 6.87 -6.38
C ILE A 108 8.82 8.17 -6.29
N PRO A 109 9.34 8.73 -7.40
CA PRO A 109 10.06 10.00 -7.34
C PRO A 109 9.16 11.15 -6.86
N LEU A 110 7.84 11.10 -7.13
CA LEU A 110 6.88 12.09 -6.63
C LEU A 110 6.69 11.98 -5.11
N LEU A 111 6.59 10.77 -4.56
CA LEU A 111 6.55 10.54 -3.11
C LEU A 111 7.87 10.95 -2.45
N ALA A 112 9.02 10.67 -3.08
CA ALA A 112 10.32 11.11 -2.61
C ALA A 112 10.42 12.65 -2.57
N TYR A 113 9.97 13.32 -3.62
CA TYR A 113 9.87 14.78 -3.66
C TYR A 113 8.97 15.33 -2.54
N LEU A 114 7.78 14.75 -2.37
CA LEU A 114 6.84 15.15 -1.31
C LEU A 114 7.44 14.94 0.08
N HIS A 115 8.13 13.82 0.30
CA HIS A 115 8.82 13.54 1.55
C HIS A 115 9.94 14.56 1.82
N TRP A 116 10.78 14.83 0.82
CA TRP A 116 11.83 15.82 0.94
C TRP A 116 11.30 17.23 1.24
N ARG A 117 10.22 17.65 0.56
CA ARG A 117 9.73 19.03 0.63
C ARG A 117 8.79 19.31 1.80
N PHE A 118 7.98 18.32 2.19
CA PHE A 118 6.87 18.47 3.14
C PHE A 118 6.93 17.49 4.32
N ASP A 119 7.99 16.70 4.44
CA ASP A 119 8.26 15.74 5.51
C ASP A 119 7.14 14.70 5.71
N LEU A 120 7.10 13.64 4.91
CA LEU A 120 6.08 12.58 5.10
C LEU A 120 6.32 11.65 6.31
N SER A 121 7.18 12.02 7.27
CA SER A 121 7.51 11.18 8.43
C SER A 121 6.31 10.71 9.26
N SER A 122 5.22 11.49 9.33
CA SER A 122 3.99 11.10 10.02
C SER A 122 3.19 9.99 9.32
N LEU A 123 3.55 9.66 8.07
CA LEU A 123 3.00 8.55 7.30
C LEU A 123 3.94 7.32 7.32
N GLY A 124 4.85 7.26 8.29
CA GLY A 124 5.73 6.12 8.46
C GLY A 124 7.02 6.17 7.66
N PHE A 125 7.48 7.33 7.17
CA PHE A 125 8.81 7.46 6.55
C PHE A 125 9.94 7.70 7.58
N ARG A 126 9.76 7.28 8.84
CA ARG A 126 10.74 7.52 9.91
C ARG A 126 11.74 6.38 10.00
N SER A 127 13.00 6.64 9.66
CA SER A 127 14.10 5.73 9.99
C SER A 127 14.67 6.05 11.39
N ARG A 128 14.96 5.01 12.18
CA ARG A 128 15.71 5.13 13.45
C ARG A 128 17.18 4.73 13.33
N SER A 129 17.51 3.92 12.33
CA SER A 129 18.87 3.45 12.04
C SER A 129 18.86 2.67 10.73
N TRP A 130 19.74 3.01 9.81
CA TRP A 130 19.86 2.33 8.52
C TRP A 130 20.22 0.84 8.67
N LYS A 131 21.02 0.48 9.68
CA LYS A 131 21.41 -0.93 9.93
C LYS A 131 20.21 -1.79 10.29
N GLY A 132 19.36 -1.27 11.17
CA GLY A 132 18.14 -1.99 11.57
C GLY A 132 17.10 -2.03 10.45
N ASP A 133 17.05 -1.01 9.61
CA ASP A 133 16.14 -0.97 8.45
C ASP A 133 16.58 -2.00 7.40
N LEU A 134 17.89 -2.11 7.16
CA LEU A 134 18.46 -3.14 6.29
C LEU A 134 18.19 -4.55 6.82
N ALA A 135 18.41 -4.79 8.13
CA ALA A 135 18.16 -6.08 8.75
C ALA A 135 16.67 -6.48 8.67
N ALA A 136 15.77 -5.54 8.91
CA ALA A 136 14.33 -5.78 8.79
C ALA A 136 13.89 -6.00 7.34
N ALA A 137 14.43 -5.26 6.38
CA ALA A 137 14.17 -5.47 4.96
C ALA A 137 14.68 -6.85 4.49
N ALA A 138 15.85 -7.29 4.96
CA ALA A 138 16.39 -8.62 4.68
C ALA A 138 15.54 -9.73 5.30
N LEU A 139 15.11 -9.59 6.56
CA LEU A 139 14.20 -10.54 7.20
C LEU A 139 12.88 -10.66 6.43
N LEU A 140 12.30 -9.53 6.05
CA LEU A 140 11.08 -9.48 5.24
C LEU A 140 11.27 -10.16 3.88
N SER A 141 12.40 -9.90 3.22
CA SER A 141 12.76 -10.54 1.97
C SER A 141 12.80 -12.06 2.13
N LEU A 142 13.43 -12.57 3.19
CA LEU A 142 13.50 -14.00 3.47
C LEU A 142 12.10 -14.59 3.68
N LEU A 143 11.27 -13.94 4.51
CA LEU A 143 9.90 -14.39 4.78
C LEU A 143 9.05 -14.43 3.50
N ASN A 144 9.16 -13.42 2.64
CA ASN A 144 8.46 -13.36 1.36
C ASN A 144 8.96 -14.41 0.35
N ALA A 145 10.19 -14.89 0.49
CA ALA A 145 10.76 -15.92 -0.36
C ALA A 145 10.45 -17.36 0.11
N VAL A 146 10.00 -17.56 1.37
CA VAL A 146 9.66 -18.88 1.93
C VAL A 146 8.76 -19.73 1.00
N PRO A 147 7.69 -19.20 0.38
CA PRO A 147 6.84 -20.00 -0.51
C PRO A 147 7.58 -20.59 -1.72
N ALA A 148 8.61 -19.90 -2.24
CA ALA A 148 9.44 -20.40 -3.33
C ALA A 148 10.29 -21.59 -2.85
N PHE A 149 10.93 -21.47 -1.68
CA PHE A 149 11.70 -22.57 -1.08
C PHE A 149 10.85 -23.80 -0.75
N LEU A 150 9.55 -23.63 -0.46
CA LEU A 150 8.64 -24.71 -0.12
C LEU A 150 7.95 -25.34 -1.35
N ARG A 151 8.09 -24.76 -2.54
CA ARG A 151 7.51 -25.26 -3.80
C ARG A 151 8.61 -25.37 -4.87
N PRO A 152 9.45 -26.41 -4.81
CA PRO A 152 10.60 -26.57 -5.71
C PRO A 152 10.23 -26.80 -7.19
N ASP A 153 8.94 -26.99 -7.51
CA ASP A 153 8.47 -27.30 -8.86
C ASP A 153 8.22 -26.07 -9.76
N LEU A 154 8.50 -24.85 -9.27
CA LEU A 154 8.45 -23.65 -10.09
C LEU A 154 9.78 -23.50 -10.85
N PRO A 155 9.76 -23.36 -12.19
CA PRO A 155 11.00 -23.24 -12.95
C PRO A 155 11.77 -22.00 -12.49
N SER A 156 13.03 -22.21 -12.10
CA SER A 156 13.95 -21.15 -11.73
C SER A 156 14.06 -20.15 -12.88
N GLY A 157 13.75 -18.88 -12.59
CA GLY A 157 13.93 -17.80 -13.55
C GLY A 157 15.42 -17.51 -13.69
N ALA A 158 15.90 -17.32 -14.93
CA ALA A 158 17.22 -16.72 -15.12
C ALA A 158 17.31 -15.40 -14.32
N PHE A 159 18.50 -15.08 -13.81
CA PHE A 159 18.70 -13.91 -12.93
C PHE A 159 18.15 -12.61 -13.52
N GLY A 160 18.21 -12.43 -14.86
CA GLY A 160 17.64 -11.29 -15.56
C GLY A 160 16.13 -11.11 -15.34
N PRO A 161 15.29 -12.09 -15.74
CA PRO A 161 13.85 -12.10 -15.44
C PRO A 161 13.51 -11.90 -13.95
N ALA A 162 14.26 -12.54 -13.04
CA ALA A 162 14.06 -12.40 -11.60
C ALA A 162 14.36 -10.99 -11.09
N ALA A 163 15.49 -10.41 -11.51
CA ALA A 163 15.87 -9.02 -11.27
C ALA A 163 14.81 -8.05 -11.80
N LEU A 164 14.30 -8.29 -13.01
CA LEU A 164 13.26 -7.46 -13.60
C LEU A 164 11.94 -7.54 -12.83
N ALA A 165 11.52 -8.70 -12.31
CA ALA A 165 10.29 -8.78 -11.54
C ALA A 165 10.43 -8.19 -10.12
N GLY A 166 11.60 -8.35 -9.48
CA GLY A 166 11.91 -7.68 -8.22
C GLY A 166 11.92 -6.15 -8.39
N LEU A 167 12.59 -5.66 -9.45
CA LEU A 167 12.58 -4.25 -9.81
C LEU A 167 11.20 -3.75 -10.23
N ASP A 168 10.40 -4.55 -10.94
CA ASP A 168 9.03 -4.21 -11.33
C ASP A 168 8.11 -4.11 -10.09
N ARG A 169 8.35 -4.88 -9.03
CA ARG A 169 7.60 -4.71 -7.78
C ARG A 169 8.11 -3.53 -6.96
N LEU A 170 9.43 -3.36 -6.85
CA LEU A 170 10.05 -2.21 -6.18
C LEU A 170 9.65 -0.90 -6.84
N LEU A 171 9.69 -0.84 -8.17
CA LEU A 171 9.65 0.40 -8.91
C LEU A 171 8.38 0.58 -9.75
N ALA A 172 7.62 -0.49 -10.01
CA ALA A 172 6.51 -0.46 -10.97
C ALA A 172 5.21 -1.12 -10.47
N ASN A 173 5.13 -1.41 -9.16
CA ASN A 173 3.87 -1.72 -8.48
C ASN A 173 3.52 -0.67 -7.41
N PRO A 174 3.29 0.58 -7.83
CA PRO A 174 2.96 1.67 -6.91
C PRO A 174 1.63 1.49 -6.19
N ALA A 175 0.76 0.59 -6.66
CA ALA A 175 -0.43 0.17 -5.92
C ALA A 175 -0.05 -0.41 -4.56
N SER A 176 0.95 -1.32 -4.50
CA SER A 176 1.51 -1.78 -3.22
C SER A 176 2.18 -0.63 -2.46
N THR A 177 2.85 0.31 -3.15
CA THR A 177 3.48 1.45 -2.48
C THR A 177 2.48 2.34 -1.75
N VAL A 178 1.38 2.75 -2.40
CA VAL A 178 0.36 3.60 -1.76
C VAL A 178 -0.52 2.82 -0.79
N GLU A 179 -0.73 1.52 -1.03
CA GLU A 179 -1.40 0.64 -0.09
C GLU A 179 -0.58 0.44 1.19
N ASN A 180 0.73 0.21 1.08
CA ASN A 180 1.63 0.12 2.21
C ASN A 180 1.71 1.44 2.97
N LEU A 181 1.72 2.57 2.24
CA LEU A 181 1.63 3.91 2.82
C LEU A 181 0.35 4.07 3.65
N PHE A 182 -0.78 3.58 3.14
CA PHE A 182 -2.04 3.64 3.85
C PHE A 182 -2.08 2.72 5.06
N TYR A 183 -1.95 1.40 4.87
CA TYR A 183 -2.15 0.41 5.93
C TYR A 183 -1.06 0.44 6.98
N PHE A 184 0.19 0.40 6.53
CA PHE A 184 1.32 0.33 7.43
C PHE A 184 1.76 1.71 7.84
N GLY A 185 1.73 2.72 6.97
CA GLY A 185 2.02 4.10 7.36
C GLY A 185 0.91 4.75 8.17
N PHE A 186 -0.08 5.29 7.47
CA PHE A 186 -1.14 6.12 8.04
C PHE A 186 -2.00 5.39 9.09
N LEU A 187 -2.60 4.26 8.73
CA LEU A 187 -3.56 3.55 9.57
C LEU A 187 -2.89 2.98 10.83
N ALA A 188 -1.75 2.29 10.69
CA ALA A 188 -1.05 1.74 11.85
C ALA A 188 -0.53 2.84 12.80
N GLU A 189 -0.02 3.96 12.28
CA GLU A 189 0.42 5.11 13.10
C GLU A 189 -0.72 5.70 13.93
N ARG A 190 -1.94 5.75 13.37
CA ARG A 190 -3.11 6.28 14.08
C ARG A 190 -3.76 5.29 15.03
N LEU A 191 -3.70 4.00 14.74
CA LEU A 191 -4.24 2.95 15.60
C LEU A 191 -3.35 2.65 16.80
N ALA A 192 -2.01 2.70 16.62
CA ALA A 192 -1.04 2.27 17.62
C ALA A 192 -1.18 2.96 19.00
N PRO A 193 -1.47 4.27 19.11
CA PRO A 193 -1.68 4.93 20.40
C PRO A 193 -2.92 4.41 21.17
N ARG A 194 -3.96 3.95 20.47
CA ARG A 194 -5.23 3.50 21.08
C ARG A 194 -5.28 2.01 21.33
N ALA A 195 -4.94 1.20 20.32
CA ALA A 195 -4.99 -0.24 20.40
C ALA A 195 -3.70 -0.86 20.99
N GLY A 196 -2.63 -0.08 21.06
CA GLY A 196 -1.32 -0.57 21.49
C GLY A 196 -0.58 -1.34 20.41
N ARG A 197 0.72 -1.60 20.65
CA ARG A 197 1.63 -2.19 19.66
C ARG A 197 1.35 -3.65 19.32
N TRP A 198 0.64 -4.37 20.19
CA TRP A 198 0.36 -5.80 20.03
C TRP A 198 -0.94 -6.07 19.27
N LEU A 199 -1.98 -5.25 19.51
CA LEU A 199 -3.28 -5.44 18.88
C LEU A 199 -3.36 -4.72 17.52
N THR A 200 -2.65 -3.61 17.34
CA THR A 200 -2.67 -2.88 16.06
C THR A 200 -2.28 -3.74 14.85
N PRO A 201 -1.24 -4.59 14.89
CA PRO A 201 -0.93 -5.49 13.78
C PRO A 201 -2.09 -6.41 13.41
N VAL A 202 -2.79 -6.94 14.40
CA VAL A 202 -3.93 -7.87 14.22
C VAL A 202 -5.11 -7.15 13.58
N ILE A 203 -5.40 -5.92 14.03
CA ILE A 203 -6.46 -5.09 13.45
C ILE A 203 -6.11 -4.75 11.99
N VAL A 204 -4.90 -4.26 11.72
CA VAL A 204 -4.45 -3.94 10.36
C VAL A 204 -4.50 -5.17 9.46
N GLY A 205 -4.06 -6.33 9.97
CA GLY A 205 -4.15 -7.61 9.27
C GLY A 205 -5.58 -7.98 8.91
N ALA A 206 -6.53 -7.85 9.85
CA ALA A 206 -7.94 -8.13 9.60
C ALA A 206 -8.54 -7.19 8.55
N LEU A 207 -8.29 -5.88 8.67
CA LEU A 207 -8.79 -4.86 7.76
C LEU A 207 -8.24 -5.03 6.34
N TYR A 208 -6.94 -5.29 6.21
CA TYR A 208 -6.32 -5.58 4.93
C TYR A 208 -6.87 -6.88 4.32
N THR A 209 -6.99 -7.95 5.11
CA THR A 209 -7.50 -9.22 4.58
C THR A 209 -8.94 -9.06 4.11
N ALA A 210 -9.77 -8.32 4.86
CA ALA A 210 -11.13 -7.99 4.44
C ALA A 210 -11.11 -7.21 3.11
N HIS A 211 -10.23 -6.24 2.94
CA HIS A 211 -10.01 -5.55 1.65
C HIS A 211 -9.71 -6.54 0.54
N GLU A 212 -8.71 -7.41 0.70
CA GLU A 212 -8.35 -8.38 -0.34
C GLU A 212 -9.56 -9.25 -0.69
N MET A 213 -10.36 -9.68 0.30
CA MET A 213 -11.56 -10.47 0.05
C MET A 213 -12.66 -9.71 -0.72
N THR A 214 -12.56 -8.40 -0.94
CA THR A 214 -13.48 -7.68 -1.83
C THR A 214 -13.12 -7.79 -3.31
N ASN A 215 -11.95 -8.32 -3.67
CA ASN A 215 -11.51 -8.43 -5.06
C ASN A 215 -11.74 -9.86 -5.58
N PRO A 216 -12.65 -10.06 -6.57
CA PRO A 216 -12.95 -11.36 -7.15
C PRO A 216 -11.72 -12.09 -7.72
N GLU A 217 -10.68 -11.36 -8.12
CA GLU A 217 -9.40 -11.93 -8.61
C GLU A 217 -8.83 -12.94 -7.61
N TYR A 218 -8.92 -12.65 -6.31
CA TYR A 218 -8.38 -13.51 -5.26
C TYR A 218 -9.26 -14.73 -4.99
N TRP A 219 -10.56 -14.63 -5.24
CA TRP A 219 -11.46 -15.78 -5.17
C TRP A 219 -11.13 -16.77 -6.27
N TYR A 220 -10.94 -16.29 -7.50
CA TYR A 220 -10.55 -17.11 -8.64
C TYR A 220 -9.15 -17.71 -8.49
N ALA A 221 -8.24 -17.02 -7.80
CA ALA A 221 -6.90 -17.51 -7.51
C ALA A 221 -6.85 -18.54 -6.35
N GLY A 222 -7.99 -18.83 -5.69
CA GLY A 222 -8.03 -19.77 -4.56
C GLY A 222 -7.24 -19.30 -3.35
N MET A 223 -7.11 -17.98 -3.15
CA MET A 223 -6.26 -17.41 -2.11
C MET A 223 -6.83 -17.69 -0.71
N SER A 224 -6.00 -18.19 0.20
CA SER A 224 -6.41 -18.50 1.58
C SER A 224 -6.47 -17.24 2.44
N PHE A 225 -7.66 -16.96 3.00
CA PHE A 225 -7.87 -15.89 3.97
C PHE A 225 -6.85 -15.93 5.11
N PHE A 226 -6.65 -17.09 5.73
CA PHE A 226 -5.77 -17.24 6.90
C PHE A 226 -4.32 -16.93 6.57
N LEU A 227 -3.87 -17.31 5.37
CA LEU A 227 -2.50 -17.05 4.93
C LEU A 227 -2.27 -15.56 4.69
N VAL A 228 -3.22 -14.88 4.02
CA VAL A 228 -3.17 -13.43 3.82
C VAL A 228 -3.19 -12.71 5.17
N PHE A 229 -4.09 -13.09 6.06
CA PHE A 229 -4.20 -12.52 7.40
C PHE A 229 -2.92 -12.66 8.22
N ALA A 230 -2.36 -13.87 8.29
CA ALA A 230 -1.13 -14.11 9.02
C ALA A 230 0.06 -13.32 8.43
N GLY A 231 0.20 -13.33 7.10
CA GLY A 231 1.25 -12.60 6.40
C GLY A 231 1.17 -11.10 6.67
N VAL A 232 -0.01 -10.49 6.50
CA VAL A 232 -0.19 -9.05 6.69
C VAL A 232 -0.07 -8.65 8.15
N THR A 233 -0.56 -9.46 9.09
CA THR A 233 -0.39 -9.21 10.52
C THR A 233 1.09 -9.16 10.89
N LEU A 234 1.91 -10.06 10.33
CA LEU A 234 3.35 -10.07 10.50
C LEU A 234 4.00 -8.81 9.89
N MET A 235 3.59 -8.41 8.69
CA MET A 235 4.06 -7.18 8.03
C MET A 235 3.76 -5.94 8.88
N ALA A 236 2.54 -5.83 9.41
CA ALA A 236 2.14 -4.74 10.28
C ALA A 236 2.92 -4.73 11.61
N ALA A 237 3.24 -5.90 12.16
CA ALA A 237 4.07 -6.01 13.36
C ALA A 237 5.52 -5.54 13.09
N LEU A 238 6.11 -5.98 11.98
CA LEU A 238 7.45 -5.56 11.56
C LEU A 238 7.51 -4.07 11.24
N TYR A 239 6.46 -3.53 10.63
CA TYR A 239 6.29 -2.09 10.48
C TYR A 239 6.30 -1.39 11.83
N LEU A 240 5.43 -1.76 12.77
CA LEU A 240 5.34 -1.06 14.05
C LEU A 240 6.62 -1.15 14.87
N TRP A 241 7.41 -2.22 14.66
CA TRP A 241 8.73 -2.35 15.24
C TRP A 241 9.73 -1.32 14.68
N ARG A 242 9.78 -1.13 13.36
CA ARG A 242 10.74 -0.22 12.70
C ARG A 242 10.23 1.21 12.52
N ARG A 243 8.92 1.38 12.40
CA ARG A 243 8.16 2.58 12.01
C ARG A 243 8.61 3.19 10.68
N ASN A 244 9.06 2.33 9.76
CA ASN A 244 9.54 2.72 8.45
C ASN A 244 8.84 1.92 7.34
N VAL A 245 7.95 2.56 6.59
CA VAL A 245 7.22 1.95 5.47
C VAL A 245 8.15 1.58 4.32
N VAL A 246 9.29 2.28 4.19
CA VAL A 246 10.33 1.96 3.20
C VAL A 246 10.92 0.57 3.45
N VAL A 247 10.99 0.14 4.71
CA VAL A 247 11.48 -1.22 5.07
C VAL A 247 10.55 -2.29 4.50
N ILE A 248 9.24 -2.09 4.60
CA ILE A 248 8.25 -3.02 4.03
C ILE A 248 8.38 -3.06 2.52
N TRP A 249 8.47 -1.88 1.91
CA TRP A 249 8.59 -1.73 0.47
C TRP A 249 9.85 -2.42 -0.08
N LEU A 250 11.00 -2.20 0.55
CA LEU A 250 12.24 -2.90 0.21
C LEU A 250 12.14 -4.41 0.44
N GLY A 251 11.52 -4.83 1.54
CA GLY A 251 11.32 -6.25 1.86
C GLY A 251 10.42 -7.01 0.88
N ASP A 252 9.29 -6.43 0.45
CA ASP A 252 8.41 -7.03 -0.59
C ASP A 252 9.15 -7.14 -1.92
N GLY A 253 9.85 -6.08 -2.31
CA GLY A 253 10.64 -6.05 -3.53
C GLY A 253 11.77 -7.07 -3.59
N LEU A 254 12.61 -7.11 -2.56
CA LEU A 254 13.72 -8.06 -2.46
C LEU A 254 13.23 -9.51 -2.34
N GLY A 255 12.14 -9.75 -1.62
CA GLY A 255 11.62 -11.11 -1.44
C GLY A 255 11.19 -11.76 -2.75
N ARG A 256 10.58 -11.01 -3.66
CA ARG A 256 10.21 -11.50 -4.98
C ARG A 256 11.39 -11.71 -5.90
N LEU A 257 12.43 -10.88 -5.79
CA LEU A 257 13.69 -11.14 -6.47
C LEU A 257 14.24 -12.51 -6.06
N VAL A 258 14.38 -12.73 -4.76
CA VAL A 258 14.91 -14.00 -4.22
C VAL A 258 14.01 -15.17 -4.63
N GLY A 259 12.69 -15.05 -4.47
CA GLY A 259 11.75 -16.12 -4.81
C GLY A 259 11.61 -16.44 -6.30
N GLN A 260 12.22 -15.65 -7.20
CA GLN A 260 12.34 -15.99 -8.62
C GLN A 260 13.71 -16.55 -9.00
N LEU A 261 14.71 -16.39 -8.12
CA LEU A 261 16.06 -16.92 -8.30
C LEU A 261 16.21 -18.36 -7.78
N VAL A 262 15.34 -18.76 -6.85
CA VAL A 262 15.31 -20.09 -6.24
C VAL A 262 14.12 -20.85 -6.79
#